data_AF-A0A6N7Z8X5-F1
#
_entry.id   AF-A0A6N7Z8X5-F1
#
_cell.length_a   1.000
_cell.length_b   1.000
_cell.length_c   1.000
_cell.angle_alpha   90.00
_cell.angle_beta   90.00
_cell.angle_gamma   90.00
#
_symmetry.space_group_name_H-M   'P 1'
#
loop_
_entity.id
_entity.type
_entity.pdbx_description
1 polymer ?
#
loop_
_entity_poly.entity_id
_entity_poly.type
_entity_poly.pdbx_seq_one_letter_code
_entity_poly.pdbx_strand_id
1 'polypeptide(L)' 'MPGDDSHRPERPAPKRDRRELDAIFGDVLPETTSDEREPASPSSDREAWYRENRPPHHDR' A
#
# COMPACT_ATOMS: atom_id res chain seq x y z
N MET A 1 4.82 -22.18 -19.12
CA MET A 1 3.97 -21.11 -19.67
C MET A 1 2.90 -20.76 -18.64
N PRO A 2 2.47 -19.48 -18.60
CA PRO A 2 2.32 -18.63 -17.41
C PRO A 2 0.96 -18.75 -16.70
N GLY A 3 0.87 -18.08 -15.55
CA GLY A 3 -0.21 -18.21 -14.57
C GLY A 3 -1.52 -17.53 -14.93
N ASP A 4 -2.51 -17.80 -14.08
CA ASP A 4 -3.72 -17.03 -13.89
C ASP A 4 -4.43 -17.58 -12.64
N ASP A 5 -4.31 -16.90 -11.49
CA ASP A 5 -5.35 -16.97 -10.44
C ASP A 5 -5.53 -15.60 -9.74
N SER A 6 -5.05 -14.53 -10.37
CA SER A 6 -5.26 -13.16 -9.88
C SER A 6 -6.57 -12.60 -10.42
N HIS A 7 -7.68 -13.30 -10.20
CA HIS A 7 -9.00 -12.72 -10.35
C HIS A 7 -9.95 -13.23 -9.27
N ARG A 8 -9.58 -13.01 -8.00
CA ARG A 8 -10.62 -12.94 -6.97
C ARG A 8 -11.48 -11.72 -7.30
N PRO A 9 -12.79 -11.87 -7.59
CA PRO A 9 -13.64 -10.72 -7.80
C PRO A 9 -13.61 -9.87 -6.54
N GLU A 10 -13.04 -8.67 -6.63
CA GLU A 10 -13.05 -7.72 -5.54
C GLU A 10 -14.51 -7.37 -5.27
N ARG A 11 -15.06 -7.95 -4.19
CA ARG A 11 -16.32 -7.45 -3.64
C ARG A 11 -16.09 -5.96 -3.39
N PRO A 12 -16.95 -5.06 -3.88
CA PRO A 12 -16.75 -3.64 -3.68
C PRO A 12 -16.61 -3.40 -2.18
N ALA A 13 -15.43 -2.93 -1.77
CA ALA A 13 -15.19 -2.58 -0.38
C ALA A 13 -16.28 -1.56 0.03
N PRO A 14 -16.84 -1.67 1.24
CA PRO A 14 -17.80 -0.68 1.71
C PRO A 14 -17.18 0.70 1.58
N LYS A 15 -17.91 1.64 0.95
CA LYS A 15 -17.46 3.02 0.80
C LYS A 15 -17.23 3.59 2.19
N ARG A 16 -15.96 3.82 2.54
CA ARG A 16 -15.55 4.45 3.80
C ARG A 16 -16.09 5.88 3.83
N ASP A 17 -16.51 6.33 5.00
CA ASP A 17 -16.94 7.71 5.17
C ASP A 17 -15.72 8.64 4.96
N ARG A 18 -15.89 9.69 4.14
CA ARG A 18 -14.78 10.57 3.82
C ARG A 18 -14.26 11.32 5.05
N ARG A 19 -15.13 11.65 6.01
CA ARG A 19 -14.74 12.32 7.26
C ARG A 19 -13.91 11.40 8.15
N GLU A 20 -14.20 10.10 8.16
CA GLU A 20 -13.38 9.11 8.87
C GLU A 20 -11.97 9.04 8.29
N LEU A 21 -11.86 9.03 6.95
CA LEU A 21 -10.57 9.04 6.27
C LEU A 21 -9.81 10.34 6.55
N ASP A 22 -10.47 11.49 6.42
CA ASP A 22 -9.86 12.80 6.65
C ASP A 22 -9.42 12.95 8.13
N ALA A 23 -10.12 12.33 9.08
CA ALA A 23 -9.71 12.31 10.50
C ALA A 23 -8.44 11.47 10.77
N ILE A 24 -8.16 10.45 9.95
CA ILE A 24 -6.99 9.56 10.08
C ILE A 24 -5.81 10.10 9.27
N PHE A 25 -6.07 10.52 8.03
CA PHE A 25 -5.04 10.84 7.04
C PHE A 25 -4.85 12.35 6.82
N GLY A 26 -5.76 13.18 7.34
CA GLY A 26 -5.83 14.60 7.03
C GLY A 26 -6.65 14.88 5.77
N ASP A 27 -7.06 16.13 5.63
CA ASP A 27 -7.84 16.66 4.50
C ASP A 27 -6.98 17.38 3.45
N VAL A 28 -5.76 17.77 3.81
CA VAL A 28 -4.81 18.45 2.93
C VAL A 28 -4.08 17.45 2.02
N LEU A 29 -4.22 17.62 0.72
CA LEU A 29 -3.48 16.86 -0.29
C LEU A 29 -2.14 17.53 -0.64
N PRO A 30 -1.13 16.76 -1.07
CA PRO A 30 0.10 17.33 -1.59
C PRO A 30 -0.15 18.07 -2.91
N GLU A 31 0.60 19.15 -3.13
CA GLU A 31 0.55 19.98 -4.35
C GLU A 31 1.03 19.23 -5.60
N THR A 32 1.84 18.18 -5.43
CA THR A 32 2.41 17.39 -6.51
C THR A 32 1.85 15.97 -6.52
N THR A 33 1.65 15.45 -7.72
CA THR A 33 1.21 14.07 -7.92
C THR A 33 2.36 13.09 -7.65
N SER A 34 2.08 11.78 -7.63
CA SER A 34 3.11 10.78 -7.37
C SER A 34 4.15 10.66 -8.50
N ASP A 35 3.77 10.97 -9.74
CA ASP A 35 4.61 10.90 -10.92
C ASP A 35 5.56 12.10 -11.06
N GLU A 36 5.17 13.26 -10.50
CA GLU A 36 6.01 14.46 -10.46
C GLU A 36 7.03 14.44 -9.31
N ARG A 37 6.81 13.62 -8.30
CA ARG A 37 7.69 13.51 -7.12
C ARG A 37 8.83 12.53 -7.39
N GLU A 38 10.05 12.95 -7.03
CA GLU A 38 11.20 12.05 -7.07
C GLU A 38 11.01 10.91 -6.07
N PRO A 39 11.29 9.64 -6.44
CA PRO A 39 11.16 8.53 -5.52
C PRO A 39 12.07 8.76 -4.31
N ALA A 40 11.46 8.73 -3.11
CA ALA A 40 12.22 8.78 -1.87
C ALA A 40 13.27 7.67 -1.89
N SER A 41 14.50 8.00 -1.46
CA SER A 41 15.59 7.02 -1.40
C SER A 41 15.12 5.80 -0.61
N PRO A 42 15.32 4.57 -1.13
CA PRO A 42 14.90 3.38 -0.42
C PRO A 42 15.58 3.37 0.95
N SER A 43 14.79 3.48 2.01
CA SER A 43 15.34 3.41 3.36
C SER A 43 16.03 2.06 3.52
N SER A 44 17.26 2.06 4.03
CA SER A 44 17.99 0.83 4.38
C SER A 44 17.17 -0.05 5.33
N ASP A 45 16.26 0.56 6.07
CA ASP A 45 15.36 -0.06 7.04
C ASP A 45 14.23 -0.88 6.41
N ARG A 46 13.95 -0.71 5.11
CA ARG A 46 12.84 -1.43 4.45
C ARG A 46 13.04 -2.94 4.47
N GLU A 47 14.27 -3.38 4.20
CA GLU A 47 14.65 -4.79 4.20
C GLU A 47 14.64 -5.37 5.63
N ALA A 48 15.09 -4.58 6.61
CA ALA A 48 15.04 -4.97 8.03
C ALA A 48 13.60 -5.13 8.52
N TRP A 49 12.75 -4.14 8.26
CA TRP A 49 11.32 -4.18 8.60
C TRP A 49 10.62 -5.38 7.98
N TYR A 50 10.90 -5.66 6.71
CA TYR A 50 10.31 -6.79 6.01
C TYR A 50 10.69 -8.14 6.65
N ARG A 51 11.95 -8.34 7.02
CA ARG A 51 12.39 -9.57 7.69
C ARG A 51 11.73 -9.78 9.05
N GLU A 52 11.48 -8.69 9.79
CA GLU A 52 10.82 -8.70 11.10
C GLU A 52 9.31 -8.94 11.00
N ASN A 53 8.67 -8.50 9.91
CA ASN A 53 7.21 -8.52 9.77
C ASN A 53 6.72 -9.56 8.74
N ARG A 54 7.61 -10.36 8.14
CA ARG A 54 7.19 -11.35 7.14
C ARG A 54 6.30 -12.43 7.78
N PRO A 55 5.14 -12.77 7.17
CA PRO A 55 4.28 -13.83 7.67
C PRO A 55 5.01 -15.20 7.73
N PRO A 56 4.59 -16.12 8.62
CA PRO A 56 5.25 -17.43 8.78
C PRO A 56 5.29 -18.31 7.53
N HIS A 57 4.42 -18.05 6.55
CA HIS A 57 4.31 -18.80 5.29
C HIS A 57 5.07 -18.16 4.13
N HIS A 58 5.79 -17.06 4.38
CA HIS A 58 6.36 -16.23 3.33
C HIS A 58 7.39 -16.96 2.45
N ASP A 59 8.07 -17.99 2.97
CA ASP A 59 9.15 -18.69 2.26
C ASP A 59 8.79 -20.14 1.87
N ARG A 60 7.49 -20.49 1.90
CA ARG A 60 7.01 -21.84 1.53
C ARG A 60 6.53 -21.92 0.09
#